data_AF-A0A9D2TPG7-F1
#
_entry.id   AF-A0A9D2TPG7-F1
#
_cell.length_a   1.000
_cell.length_b   1.000
_cell.length_c   1.000
_cell.angle_alpha   90.00
_cell.angle_beta   90.00
_cell.angle_gamma   90.00
#
_symmetry.space_group_name_H-M   'P 1'
#
loop_
_entity.id
_entity.type
_entity.pdbx_description
1 polymer ?
#
loop_
_entity_poly.entity_id
_entity_poly.type
_entity_poly.pdbx_seq_one_letter_code
_entity_poly.pdbx_strand_id
1 'polypeptide(L)'
;AAELIHQAVYLSGAVLPASGENRGTVVVVGTRMRSLRDAIEPVAGVTAEPGYTTDVDITDRTAGTQGLLDAVHGVTVELRRAVNSVAAEDRAVTAMWCALAARSEAALEDLLGEDPSAVSIRGE
;
A
#
# COMPACT_ATOMS: atom_id res chain seq x y z
N ALA A 1 -2.21 -4.44 -10.12
CA ALA A 1 -1.12 -4.06 -9.19
C ALA A 1 -0.52 -2.67 -9.45
N ALA A 2 0.04 -2.37 -10.63
CA ALA A 2 0.77 -1.11 -10.85
C ALA A 2 -0.04 0.17 -10.58
N GLU A 3 -1.29 0.23 -11.06
CA GLU A 3 -2.20 1.36 -10.80
C GLU A 3 -2.51 1.54 -9.30
N LEU A 4 -2.77 0.46 -8.58
CA LEU A 4 -2.98 0.47 -7.12
C LEU A 4 -1.74 0.95 -6.36
N ILE A 5 -0.55 0.55 -6.82
CA ILE A 5 0.71 1.03 -6.23
C ILE A 5 0.85 2.53 -6.46
N HIS A 6 0.52 3.05 -7.66
CA HIS A 6 0.55 4.48 -7.90
C HIS A 6 -0.45 5.24 -7.03
N GLN A 7 -1.66 4.71 -6.86
CA GLN A 7 -2.66 5.28 -5.97
C GLN A 7 -2.18 5.28 -4.50
N ALA A 8 -1.57 4.19 -4.01
CA ALA A 8 -0.99 4.13 -2.67
C ALA A 8 0.17 5.13 -2.48
N VAL A 9 1.03 5.29 -3.50
CA VAL A 9 2.09 6.31 -3.50
C VAL A 9 1.49 7.71 -3.45
N TYR A 10 0.47 7.99 -4.26
CA TYR A 10 -0.24 9.27 -4.27
C TYR A 10 -0.86 9.57 -2.90
N LEU A 11 -1.62 8.63 -2.34
CA LEU A 11 -2.26 8.78 -1.03
C LEU A 11 -1.24 9.00 0.08
N SER A 12 -0.10 8.30 0.05
CA SER A 12 0.97 8.51 1.04
C SER A 12 1.49 9.96 1.05
N GLY A 13 1.45 10.66 -0.08
CA GLY A 13 1.79 12.07 -0.18
C GLY A 13 0.62 12.97 0.21
N ALA A 14 -0.60 12.63 -0.19
CA ALA A 14 -1.81 13.39 0.06
C ALA A 14 -2.18 13.48 1.55
N VAL A 15 -2.01 12.39 2.31
CA VAL A 15 -2.35 12.31 3.74
C VAL A 15 -1.20 12.80 4.65
N LEU A 16 0.00 12.94 4.10
CA LEU A 16 1.20 13.34 4.85
C LEU A 16 1.06 14.68 5.59
N PRO A 17 0.39 15.73 5.07
CA PRO A 17 0.19 16.98 5.79
C PRO A 17 -0.69 16.82 7.05
N ALA A 18 -1.70 15.94 7.01
CA ALA A 18 -2.64 15.70 8.11
C ALA A 18 -2.12 14.67 9.15
N SER A 19 -1.07 13.92 8.79
CA SER A 19 -0.59 12.76 9.57
C SER A 19 -0.12 13.06 11.00
N GLY A 20 0.28 14.30 11.33
CA GLY A 20 0.67 14.68 12.70
C GLY A 20 1.80 13.79 13.26
N GLU A 21 1.55 13.17 14.42
CA GLU A 21 2.50 12.25 15.07
C GLU A 21 2.78 10.98 14.25
N ASN A 22 1.86 10.60 13.36
CA ASN A 22 1.96 9.40 12.50
C ASN A 22 2.86 9.62 11.26
N ARG A 23 3.39 10.83 11.09
CA ARG A 23 4.17 11.24 9.92
C ARG A 23 5.31 10.28 9.59
N GLY A 24 6.03 9.78 10.60
CA GLY A 24 7.13 8.83 10.40
C GLY A 24 6.69 7.55 9.70
N THR A 25 5.59 6.95 10.17
CA THR A 25 5.01 5.74 9.58
C THR A 25 4.51 6.00 8.16
N VAL A 26 3.79 7.11 7.92
CA VAL A 26 3.31 7.46 6.57
C VAL A 26 4.47 7.62 5.58
N VAL A 27 5.58 8.24 5.98
CA VAL A 27 6.79 8.36 5.16
C VAL A 27 7.41 6.99 4.84
N VAL A 28 7.48 6.10 5.84
CA VAL A 28 8.01 4.75 5.65
C VAL A 28 7.13 3.95 4.69
N VAL A 29 5.81 3.98 4.86
CA VAL A 29 4.85 3.33 3.96
C VAL A 29 5.00 3.88 2.54
N GLY A 30 5.02 5.20 2.38
CA GLY A 30 5.20 5.83 1.06
C GLY A 30 6.52 5.45 0.40
N THR A 31 7.61 5.35 1.17
CA THR A 31 8.91 4.89 0.66
C THR A 31 8.84 3.45 0.17
N ARG A 32 8.22 2.55 0.94
CA ARG A 32 8.04 1.14 0.55
C ARG A 32 7.19 1.00 -0.72
N MET A 33 6.11 1.77 -0.84
CA MET A 33 5.26 1.75 -2.04
C MET A 33 6.00 2.27 -3.28
N ARG A 34 6.86 3.29 -3.13
CA ARG A 34 7.75 3.73 -4.22
C ARG A 34 8.73 2.65 -4.63
N SER A 35 9.35 1.95 -3.68
CA SER A 35 10.23 0.81 -4.00
C SER A 35 9.50 -0.31 -4.74
N LEU A 36 8.24 -0.60 -4.38
CA LEU A 36 7.41 -1.55 -5.12
C LEU A 36 7.10 -1.07 -6.53
N ARG A 37 6.74 0.22 -6.69
CA ARG A 37 6.53 0.82 -8.01
C ARG A 37 7.77 0.67 -8.87
N ASP A 38 8.92 1.11 -8.38
CA ASP A 38 10.17 1.13 -9.15
C ASP A 38 10.61 -0.30 -9.56
N ALA A 39 10.21 -1.33 -8.80
CA ALA A 39 10.44 -2.73 -9.14
C ALA A 39 9.46 -3.29 -10.19
N ILE A 40 8.23 -2.78 -10.25
CA ILE A 40 7.14 -3.31 -11.09
C ILE A 40 6.93 -2.49 -12.37
N GLU A 41 7.16 -1.18 -12.33
CA GLU A 41 6.97 -0.25 -13.45
C GLU A 41 7.72 -0.69 -14.74
N PRO A 42 8.99 -1.15 -14.68
CA PRO A 42 9.73 -1.56 -15.88
C PRO A 42 9.07 -2.72 -16.66
N VAL A 43 8.28 -3.56 -15.99
CA VAL A 43 7.61 -4.72 -16.59
C VAL A 43 6.12 -4.49 -16.82
N ALA A 44 5.49 -3.58 -16.08
CA ALA A 44 4.07 -3.30 -16.20
C ALA A 44 3.73 -2.34 -17.36
N GLY A 45 4.64 -1.42 -17.71
CA GLY A 45 4.39 -0.42 -18.76
C GLY A 45 3.23 0.53 -18.47
N VAL A 46 2.79 0.60 -17.21
CA VAL A 46 1.72 1.49 -16.75
C VAL A 46 2.37 2.75 -16.22
N THR A 47 2.06 3.89 -16.84
CA THR A 47 2.49 5.21 -16.36
C THR A 47 1.54 5.69 -15.27
N ALA A 48 2.05 6.44 -14.29
CA ALA A 48 1.20 7.07 -13.28
C ALA A 48 0.36 8.21 -13.89
N GLU A 49 -0.94 8.21 -13.58
CA GLU A 49 -1.83 9.34 -13.87
C GLU A 49 -1.41 10.59 -13.07
N PRO A 50 -1.66 11.80 -13.59
CA PRO A 50 -1.30 13.06 -12.93
C PRO A 50 -2.09 13.32 -11.63
N GLY A 51 -3.20 12.62 -11.41
CA GLY A 51 -4.00 12.70 -10.21
C GLY A 51 -4.96 11.52 -10.07
N TYR A 52 -5.39 11.26 -8.82
CA TYR A 52 -6.32 10.19 -8.49
C TYR A 52 -7.51 10.79 -7.75
N THR A 53 -8.72 10.35 -8.07
CA THR A 53 -9.91 10.67 -7.28
C THR A 53 -9.95 9.79 -6.04
N THR A 54 -10.28 10.37 -4.90
CA THR A 54 -10.49 9.64 -3.65
C THR A 54 -11.69 10.22 -2.92
N ASP A 55 -12.54 9.36 -2.38
CA ASP A 55 -13.67 9.74 -1.52
C ASP A 55 -13.23 9.89 -0.05
N VAL A 56 -11.95 9.64 0.22
CA VAL A 56 -11.33 9.75 1.55
C VAL A 56 -11.10 11.22 1.90
N ASP A 57 -11.50 11.63 3.09
CA ASP A 57 -11.09 12.92 3.65
C ASP A 57 -9.61 12.87 4.05
N ILE A 58 -8.75 13.24 3.11
CA ILE A 58 -7.28 13.29 3.30
C ILE A 58 -6.82 14.38 4.27
N THR A 59 -7.73 15.29 4.68
CA THR A 59 -7.43 16.35 5.65
C THR A 59 -7.67 15.90 7.08
N ASP A 60 -8.50 14.88 7.27
CA ASP A 60 -8.64 14.18 8.55
C ASP A 60 -7.56 13.11 8.70
N ARG A 61 -6.95 13.06 9.89
CA ARG A 61 -5.84 12.13 10.17
C ARG A 61 -6.29 10.67 10.10
N THR A 62 -7.43 10.37 10.72
CA THR A 62 -7.92 8.99 10.86
C THR A 62 -8.45 8.49 9.53
N ALA A 63 -9.31 9.28 8.88
CA ALA A 63 -9.83 8.97 7.56
C ALA A 63 -8.71 8.84 6.52
N GLY A 64 -7.74 9.77 6.51
CA GLY A 64 -6.57 9.68 5.65
C GLY A 64 -5.73 8.42 5.89
N THR A 65 -5.51 8.04 7.15
CA THR A 65 -4.78 6.81 7.50
C THR A 65 -5.54 5.56 7.05
N GLN A 66 -6.87 5.52 7.26
CA GLN A 66 -7.72 4.44 6.77
C GLN A 66 -7.68 4.33 5.24
N GLY A 67 -7.82 5.44 4.52
CA GLY A 67 -7.77 5.42 3.06
C GLY A 67 -6.42 4.96 2.51
N LEU A 68 -5.33 5.32 3.19
CA LEU A 68 -4.00 4.79 2.86
C LEU A 68 -3.90 3.28 3.17
N LEU A 69 -4.47 2.81 4.28
CA LEU A 69 -4.54 1.39 4.61
C LEU A 69 -5.29 0.61 3.53
N ASP A 70 -6.47 1.08 3.12
CA ASP A 70 -7.28 0.44 2.08
C ASP A 70 -6.53 0.36 0.74
N ALA A 71 -5.80 1.42 0.38
CA ALA A 71 -4.99 1.44 -0.84
C ALA A 71 -3.81 0.45 -0.78
N VAL A 72 -3.10 0.38 0.35
CA VAL A 72 -2.02 -0.60 0.55
C VAL A 72 -2.57 -2.02 0.59
N HIS A 73 -3.74 -2.23 1.19
CA HIS A 73 -4.43 -3.52 1.21
C HIS A 73 -4.72 -4.02 -0.21
N GLY A 74 -5.25 -3.16 -1.09
CA GLY A 74 -5.44 -3.47 -2.50
C GLY A 74 -4.17 -3.94 -3.21
N VAL A 75 -3.02 -3.30 -2.91
CA VAL A 75 -1.71 -3.75 -3.40
C VAL A 75 -1.35 -5.14 -2.89
N THR A 76 -1.55 -5.41 -1.60
CA THR A 76 -1.25 -6.72 -1.01
C THR A 76 -2.09 -7.84 -1.60
N VAL A 77 -3.40 -7.62 -1.78
CA VAL A 77 -4.32 -8.59 -2.38
C VAL A 77 -3.88 -8.94 -3.80
N GLU A 78 -3.56 -7.92 -4.62
CA GLU A 78 -3.12 -8.15 -5.99
C GLU A 78 -1.75 -8.84 -6.07
N LEU A 79 -0.81 -8.49 -5.18
CA LEU A 79 0.47 -9.20 -5.11
C LEU A 79 0.28 -10.67 -4.71
N ARG A 80 -0.61 -10.96 -3.76
CA ARG A 80 -0.92 -12.33 -3.35
C ARG A 80 -1.53 -13.13 -4.49
N ARG A 81 -2.46 -12.54 -5.25
CA ARG A 81 -3.04 -13.16 -6.44
C ARG A 81 -1.96 -13.41 -7.51
N ALA A 82 -1.06 -12.43 -7.72
CA ALA A 82 0.00 -12.52 -8.71
C ALA A 82 1.02 -13.63 -8.43
N VAL A 83 1.30 -13.99 -7.16
CA VAL A 83 2.21 -15.11 -6.82
C VAL A 83 1.82 -16.41 -7.54
N ASN A 84 0.54 -16.64 -7.79
CA ASN A 84 0.07 -17.86 -8.47
C ASN A 84 0.16 -17.79 -10.00
N SER A 85 0.38 -16.60 -10.58
CA SER A 85 0.39 -16.39 -12.04
C SER A 85 1.76 -16.00 -12.60
N VAL A 86 2.74 -15.66 -11.76
CA VAL A 86 4.11 -15.34 -12.20
C VAL A 86 4.95 -16.61 -12.44
N ALA A 87 6.05 -16.45 -13.19
CA ALA A 87 7.01 -17.52 -13.43
C ALA A 87 7.62 -18.04 -12.12
N ALA A 88 8.12 -19.28 -12.15
CA ALA A 88 8.61 -19.94 -10.94
C ALA A 88 9.77 -19.18 -10.29
N GLU A 89 10.68 -18.63 -11.10
CA GLU A 89 11.79 -17.79 -10.66
C GLU A 89 11.35 -16.50 -9.94
N ASP A 90 10.19 -15.94 -10.30
CA ASP A 90 9.72 -14.64 -9.79
C ASP A 90 8.87 -14.77 -8.52
N ARG A 91 8.34 -15.97 -8.23
CA ARG A 91 7.45 -16.21 -7.07
C ARG A 91 8.04 -15.77 -5.75
N ALA A 92 9.34 -15.99 -5.54
CA ALA A 92 10.01 -15.58 -4.31
C ALA A 92 10.06 -14.05 -4.16
N VAL A 93 10.34 -13.34 -5.25
CA VAL A 93 10.36 -11.86 -5.28
C VAL A 93 8.96 -11.31 -5.08
N THR A 94 7.95 -11.85 -5.77
CA THR A 94 6.55 -11.43 -5.59
C THR A 94 6.05 -11.69 -4.17
N ALA A 95 6.41 -12.82 -3.55
CA ALA A 95 6.09 -13.11 -2.16
C ALA A 95 6.77 -12.13 -1.19
N MET A 96 8.02 -11.76 -1.45
CA MET A 96 8.73 -10.74 -0.67
C MET A 96 8.03 -9.37 -0.79
N TRP A 97 7.51 -9.02 -1.96
CA TRP A 97 6.77 -7.77 -2.19
C TRP A 97 5.43 -7.78 -1.47
N CYS A 98 4.72 -8.90 -1.51
CA CYS A 98 3.50 -9.10 -0.74
C CYS A 98 3.78 -8.92 0.77
N ALA A 99 4.87 -9.49 1.28
CA ALA A 99 5.26 -9.32 2.69
C ALA A 99 5.61 -7.87 3.05
N LEU A 100 6.20 -7.10 2.12
CA LEU A 100 6.48 -5.68 2.33
C LEU A 100 5.21 -4.84 2.42
N ALA A 101 4.23 -5.11 1.56
CA ALA A 101 2.93 -4.45 1.58
C ALA A 101 2.14 -4.81 2.85
N ALA A 102 2.11 -6.10 3.23
CA ALA A 102 1.48 -6.55 4.48
C ALA A 102 2.09 -5.94 5.75
N ARG A 103 3.41 -5.75 5.81
CA ARG A 103 4.06 -5.01 6.92
C ARG A 103 3.73 -3.52 6.93
N SER A 104 3.28 -2.98 5.81
CA SER A 104 2.86 -1.59 5.70
C SER A 104 1.41 -1.44 6.15
N GLU A 105 0.53 -2.42 5.85
CA GLU A 105 -0.81 -2.52 6.46
C GLU A 105 -0.73 -2.60 7.98
N ALA A 106 0.05 -3.55 8.52
CA ALA A 106 0.17 -3.72 9.97
C ALA A 106 0.67 -2.46 10.68
N ALA A 107 1.52 -1.66 10.03
CA ALA A 107 1.99 -0.40 10.58
C ALA A 107 0.90 0.69 10.56
N LEU A 108 -0.05 0.64 9.63
CA LEU A 108 -1.18 1.57 9.56
C LEU A 108 -2.32 1.14 10.49
N GLU A 109 -2.58 -0.17 10.62
CA GLU A 109 -3.51 -0.75 11.59
C GLU A 109 -3.12 -0.35 13.03
N ASP A 110 -1.84 -0.45 13.37
CA ASP A 110 -1.31 -0.03 14.68
C ASP A 110 -1.59 1.47 14.97
N LEU A 111 -1.49 2.32 13.95
CA LEU A 111 -1.83 3.75 14.08
C LEU A 111 -3.31 4.02 14.30
N LEU A 112 -4.18 3.13 13.79
CA LEU A 112 -5.63 3.21 13.95
C LEU A 112 -6.09 2.57 15.27
N GLY A 113 -5.17 1.98 16.04
CA GLY A 113 -5.48 1.23 17.24
C GLY A 113 -6.17 -0.10 16.95
N GLU A 114 -6.04 -0.61 15.73
CA GLU A 114 -6.59 -1.91 15.33
C GLU A 114 -5.64 -3.03 15.73
N ASP A 115 -6.18 -4.08 16.36
CA ASP A 115 -5.40 -5.27 16.70
C ASP A 115 -5.14 -6.10 15.43
N PRO A 116 -3.87 -6.23 14.98
CA PRO A 116 -3.52 -7.00 13.80
C PRO A 116 -3.97 -8.46 13.88
N SER A 117 -4.13 -9.01 15.08
CA SER A 117 -4.53 -10.39 15.35
C SER A 117 -6.05 -10.60 15.41
N ALA A 118 -6.84 -9.52 15.41
CA ALA A 118 -8.30 -9.61 15.45
C ALA A 118 -8.93 -10.07 14.11
N VAL A 119 -8.17 -10.01 13.00
CA VAL A 119 -8.63 -10.42 11.68
C VAL A 119 -8.33 -11.90 11.44
N SER A 120 -9.37 -12.72 11.31
CA SER A 120 -9.24 -14.19 11.21
C SER A 120 -8.62 -14.68 9.89
N ILE A 121 -8.82 -13.93 8.80
CA ILE A 121 -8.24 -14.20 7.47
C ILE A 121 -7.87 -12.86 6.84
N ARG A 122 -6.59 -12.65 6.48
CA ARG A 122 -6.13 -11.40 5.85
C ARG A 122 -6.12 -11.51 4.33
N GLY A 123 -6.71 -10.53 3.64
CA GLY A 123 -6.58 -10.26 2.20
C GLY A 123 -7.22 -11.29 1.27
N GLU A 124 -8.52 -11.49 1.45
CA GLU A 124 -9.43 -12.06 0.45
C GLU A 124 -9.82 -11.01 -0.61
#